data_AF-A0A944ZE22-F1
#
_entry.id   AF-A0A944ZE22-F1
#
_cell.length_a   1.000
_cell.length_b   1.000
_cell.length_c   1.000
_cell.angle_alpha   90.00
_cell.angle_beta   90.00
_cell.angle_gamma   90.00
#
_symmetry.space_group_name_H-M   'P 1'
#
loop_
_entity.id
_entity.type
_entity.pdbx_description
1 polymer ?
#
loop_
_entity_poly.entity_id
_entity_poly.type
_entity_poly.pdbx_seq_one_letter_code
_entity_poly.pdbx_strand_id
1 'polypeptide(L)'
;MARLHGFTKKQLKGIYQKMGLSRRLDEKMLILLKQGKSYFHIGASGHEAAQLAAATAMRPGEDWAFPYYRDAALCIGLGMT
;
A
#
# COMPACT_ATOMS: atom_id res chain seq x y z
N MET A 1 27.62 0.79 -1.04
CA MET A 1 26.54 0.93 -2.05
C MET A 1 25.92 2.31 -1.92
N ALA A 2 25.65 3.00 -3.03
CA ALA A 2 25.02 4.32 -3.01
C ALA A 2 23.64 4.28 -2.33
N ARG A 3 23.34 5.30 -1.50
CA ARG A 3 22.05 5.50 -0.85
C ARG A 3 21.46 6.83 -1.32
N LEU A 4 20.15 6.86 -1.55
CA LEU A 4 19.41 8.08 -1.87
C LEU A 4 18.56 8.45 -0.66
N HIS A 5 18.81 9.61 -0.05
CA HIS A 5 18.13 10.05 1.19
C HIS A 5 18.06 8.97 2.28
N GLY A 6 19.15 8.21 2.46
CA GLY A 6 19.23 7.12 3.44
C GLY A 6 18.68 5.77 2.96
N PHE A 7 17.96 5.71 1.84
CA PHE A 7 17.40 4.46 1.30
C PHE A 7 18.38 3.71 0.39
N THR A 8 18.36 2.39 0.51
CA THR A 8 19.04 1.48 -0.44
C THR A 8 18.20 1.29 -1.71
N LYS A 9 18.86 0.94 -2.82
CA LYS A 9 18.18 0.59 -4.08
C LYS A 9 17.11 -0.51 -3.91
N LYS A 10 17.36 -1.49 -3.03
CA LYS A 10 16.41 -2.58 -2.73
C LYS A 10 15.15 -2.03 -2.05
N GLN A 11 15.30 -1.15 -1.06
CA GLN A 11 14.17 -0.52 -0.38
C GLN A 11 13.33 0.33 -1.33
N LEU A 12 13.97 1.17 -2.16
CA LEU A 12 13.26 2.01 -3.15
C LEU A 12 12.44 1.16 -4.14
N LYS A 13 13.03 0.08 -4.65
CA LYS A 13 12.30 -0.87 -5.51
C LYS A 13 11.13 -1.53 -4.78
N GLY A 14 11.32 -1.93 -3.52
CA GLY A 14 10.26 -2.52 -2.70
C GLY A 14 9.09 -1.56 -2.48
N ILE A 15 9.36 -0.30 -2.18
CA ILE A 15 8.31 0.74 -2.04
C ILE A 15 7.56 0.91 -3.37
N TYR A 16 8.29 1.05 -4.49
CA TYR A 16 7.67 1.18 -5.82
C TYR A 16 6.79 -0.03 -6.19
N GLN A 17 7.27 -1.25 -5.92
CA GLN A 17 6.52 -2.47 -6.15
C GLN A 17 5.22 -2.51 -5.32
N LYS A 18 5.29 -2.12 -4.04
CA LYS A 18 4.10 -2.05 -3.17
C LYS A 18 3.10 -0.98 -3.63
N MET A 19 3.56 0.18 -4.13
CA MET A 19 2.65 1.17 -4.73
C MET A 19 1.91 0.57 -5.94
N GLY A 20 2.66 -0.09 -6.83
CA GLY A 20 2.08 -0.77 -7.98
C GLY A 20 1.14 -1.93 -7.61
N LEU A 21 1.42 -2.65 -6.52
CA LEU A 21 0.53 -3.68 -5.99
C LEU A 21 -0.78 -3.06 -5.49
N SER A 22 -0.71 -2.01 -4.67
CA SER A 22 -1.89 -1.30 -4.17
C SER A 22 -2.79 -0.81 -5.31
N ARG A 23 -2.20 -0.15 -6.32
CA ARG A 23 -2.93 0.31 -7.50
C ARG A 23 -3.65 -0.83 -8.24
N ARG A 24 -2.95 -1.93 -8.51
CA ARG A 24 -3.51 -3.08 -9.24
C ARG A 24 -4.63 -3.76 -8.45
N LEU A 25 -4.50 -3.84 -7.12
CA LEU A 25 -5.56 -4.37 -6.26
C LEU A 25 -6.79 -3.47 -6.31
N ASP A 26 -6.62 -2.16 -6.25
CA ASP A 26 -7.72 -1.18 -6.37
C ASP A 26 -8.48 -1.33 -7.69
N GLU A 27 -7.75 -1.36 -8.81
CA GLU A 27 -8.32 -1.59 -10.14
C GLU A 27 -9.05 -2.94 -10.22
N LYS A 28 -8.46 -4.00 -9.65
CA LYS A 28 -9.07 -5.33 -9.64
C LYS A 28 -10.34 -5.37 -8.80
N MET A 29 -10.37 -4.70 -7.65
CA MET A 29 -11.55 -4.59 -6.81
C MET A 29 -12.70 -3.90 -7.54
N LEU A 30 -12.41 -2.84 -8.31
CA LEU A 30 -13.41 -2.19 -9.16
C LEU A 30 -13.94 -3.12 -10.27
N ILE A 31 -13.07 -3.93 -10.89
CA ILE A 31 -13.49 -4.95 -11.86
C ILE A 31 -14.41 -5.99 -11.20
N LEU A 32 -14.07 -6.45 -9.99
CA LEU A 32 -14.89 -7.41 -9.25
C LEU A 32 -16.27 -6.83 -8.89
N LEU A 33 -16.35 -5.56 -8.50
CA LEU A 33 -17.62 -4.87 -8.29
C LEU A 33 -18.46 -4.88 -9.58
N LYS A 34 -17.88 -4.50 -10.72
CA LYS A 34 -18.57 -4.50 -12.02
C LYS A 34 -19.02 -5.90 -12.46
N GLN A 35 -18.34 -6.95 -12.01
CA GLN A 35 -18.71 -8.35 -12.25
C GLN A 35 -19.77 -8.88 -11.25
N GLY A 36 -20.23 -8.07 -10.29
CA GLY A 36 -21.14 -8.51 -9.23
C GLY A 36 -20.48 -9.46 -8.22
N LYS A 37 -19.15 -9.51 -8.16
CA LYS A 37 -18.37 -10.38 -7.26
C LYS A 37 -17.94 -9.69 -5.96
N SER A 38 -18.28 -8.41 -5.81
CA SER A 38 -18.16 -7.64 -4.57
C SER A 38 -19.39 -6.74 -4.45
N TYR A 39 -19.80 -6.43 -3.22
CA TYR A 39 -20.95 -5.56 -2.95
C TYR A 39 -20.58 -4.08 -2.93
N PHE A 40 -19.32 -3.76 -2.63
CA PHE A 40 -18.85 -2.38 -2.50
C PHE A 40 -17.38 -2.26 -2.92
N HIS A 41 -16.97 -1.05 -3.30
CA HIS A 41 -15.60 -0.71 -3.63
C HIS A 41 -15.28 0.68 -3.10
N ILE A 42 -14.12 0.81 -2.46
CA ILE A 42 -13.60 2.08 -1.99
C ILE A 42 -12.23 2.28 -2.63
N GLY A 43 -12.16 3.21 -3.59
CA GLY A 43 -10.93 3.50 -4.31
C GLY A 43 -9.83 4.03 -3.40
N ALA A 44 -8.66 3.41 -3.39
CA ALA A 44 -7.46 3.93 -2.73
C ALA A 44 -6.44 4.53 -3.72
N SER A 45 -6.76 4.51 -5.02
CA SER A 45 -5.93 5.13 -6.06
C SER A 45 -5.57 6.58 -5.74
N GLY A 46 -4.27 6.89 -5.72
CA GLY A 46 -3.72 8.20 -5.39
C GLY A 46 -3.16 8.31 -3.96
N HIS A 47 -3.49 7.38 -3.07
CA HIS A 47 -3.01 7.37 -1.68
C HIS A 47 -1.72 6.57 -1.47
N GLU A 48 -1.19 5.90 -2.50
CA GLU A 48 -0.15 4.87 -2.36
C GLU A 48 1.14 5.42 -1.76
N ALA A 49 1.59 6.58 -2.23
CA ALA A 49 2.85 7.17 -1.80
C ALA A 49 2.78 7.62 -0.33
N ALA A 50 1.72 8.32 0.06
CA ALA A 50 1.54 8.81 1.43
C ALA A 50 1.43 7.66 2.43
N GLN A 51 0.62 6.66 2.12
CA GLN A 51 0.40 5.51 3.01
C GLN A 51 1.64 4.61 3.12
N LEU A 52 2.40 4.41 2.04
CA LEU A 52 3.67 3.68 2.14
C LEU A 52 4.78 4.48 2.80
N ALA A 53 4.81 5.80 2.67
CA ALA A 53 5.72 6.64 3.43
C ALA A 53 5.48 6.46 4.93
N ALA A 54 4.21 6.50 5.37
CA ALA A 54 3.82 6.21 6.74
C ALA A 54 4.23 4.79 7.17
N ALA A 55 3.88 3.76 6.39
CA ALA A 55 4.26 2.37 6.69
C ALA A 55 5.79 2.18 6.80
N THR A 56 6.58 2.89 6.00
CA THR A 56 8.04 2.81 5.99
C THR A 56 8.68 3.48 7.21
N ALA A 57 7.96 4.41 7.85
CA ALA A 57 8.39 5.08 9.08
C ALA A 57 8.04 4.28 10.35
N MET A 58 7.22 3.23 10.24
CA MET A 58 6.77 2.39 11.34
C MET A 58 7.57 1.08 11.43
N ARG A 59 7.60 0.47 12.63
CA ARG A 59 8.07 -0.91 12.86
C ARG A 59 6.86 -1.86 12.89
N PRO A 60 6.60 -2.64 11.82
CA PRO A 60 5.47 -3.56 11.79
C PRO A 60 5.58 -4.62 12.90
N GLY A 61 4.47 -4.92 13.57
CA GLY A 61 4.42 -5.86 14.69
C GLY A 61 4.79 -5.25 16.05
N GLU A 62 5.28 -4.01 16.09
CA GLU A 62 5.58 -3.28 17.33
C GLU A 62 4.76 -1.99 17.45
N ASP A 63 4.87 -1.10 16.45
CA ASP A 63 4.17 0.18 16.44
C ASP A 63 2.69 -0.04 16.08
N TRP A 64 1.80 0.66 16.76
CA TRP A 64 0.36 0.53 16.55
C TRP A 64 -0.11 1.39 15.37
N ALA A 65 -1.02 0.85 14.56
CA ALA A 65 -1.71 1.56 13.48
C ALA A 65 -3.22 1.39 13.62
N PHE A 66 -3.97 2.46 13.35
CA PHE A 66 -5.44 2.47 13.34
C PHE A 66 -5.94 2.87 11.94
N PRO A 67 -5.83 1.97 10.95
CA PRO A 67 -6.22 2.27 9.57
C PRO A 67 -7.73 2.50 9.46
N TYR A 68 -8.14 3.28 8.47
CA TYR A 68 -9.54 3.30 8.01
C TYR A 68 -9.69 2.61 6.65
N TYR A 69 -10.92 2.49 6.17
CA TYR A 69 -11.28 1.67 5.00
C TYR A 69 -10.56 2.02 3.68
N ARG A 70 -9.88 3.17 3.58
CA ARG A 70 -9.10 3.58 2.38
C ARG A 70 -7.60 3.32 2.52
N ASP A 71 -7.14 2.82 3.67
CA ASP A 71 -5.72 2.62 3.99
C ASP A 71 -5.11 1.32 3.44
N ALA A 72 -5.45 0.97 2.21
CA ALA A 72 -5.00 -0.27 1.58
C ALA A 72 -3.46 -0.34 1.46
N ALA A 73 -2.80 0.72 0.99
CA ALA A 73 -1.35 0.72 0.83
C ALA A 73 -0.62 0.71 2.19
N LEU A 74 -1.22 1.30 3.24
CA LEU A 74 -0.66 1.27 4.59
C LEU A 74 -0.62 -0.18 5.09
N CYS A 75 -1.74 -0.90 4.99
CA CYS A 75 -1.83 -2.29 5.42
C CYS A 75 -0.89 -3.21 4.63
N ILE A 76 -0.77 -3.02 3.30
CA ILE A 76 0.23 -3.73 2.46
C ILE A 76 1.65 -3.40 2.93
N GLY A 77 1.89 -2.13 3.25
CA GLY A 77 3.17 -1.64 3.77
C GLY A 77 3.59 -2.36 5.06
N LEU A 78 2.64 -2.48 6.00
CA LEU A 78 2.78 -3.12 7.31
C LEU A 78 2.76 -4.66 7.25
N GLY A 79 2.50 -5.26 6.08
CA GLY A 79 2.64 -6.71 5.87
C GLY A 79 1.37 -7.53 6.00
N MET A 80 0.18 -6.91 5.89
CA MET A 80 -1.09 -7.63 5.79
C MET A 80 -1.19 -8.35 4.42
N THR A 81 -1.52 -9.65 4.42
CA THR A 81 -1.57 -10.52 3.23
C THR A 81 -2.89 -11.23 3.08
#